data_AF-A0A4D6GVM0-F1
#
_entry.id   AF-A0A4D6GVM0-F1
#
_cell.length_a   1.000
_cell.length_b   1.000
_cell.length_c   1.000
_cell.angle_alpha   90.00
_cell.angle_beta   90.00
_cell.angle_gamma   90.00
#
_symmetry.space_group_name_H-M   'P 1'
#
loop_
_entity.id
_entity.type
_entity.pdbx_description
1 polymer ?
#
loop_
_entity_poly.entity_id
_entity_poly.type
_entity_poly.pdbx_seq_one_letter_code
_entity_poly.pdbx_strand_id
1 'polypeptide(L)'
;MTQPDQSNPTRAYDPAQSHAFPDGRLNDVLEYVLDDEAVTAYLTAQNVNPVTRKGYNDHGAKHIEIVRNRALRLYALLKRGGVPFNGATDQGLSEADEPVIVALAATLHDIGHVVHRDDHAYYSIPLAADVLDRILPEFYDPADAVRVKGEVLHAILCHHTEETPLTTEAGVIRVADGLDMEHGRSRLPYERGGRGINTLSSQAISRVALQEGDDAPVLVEIEMQNAAGVYQVDNLLKEKLHRSGIEDDVRIVALNSTGEGDALVERIEL
;
A
#
# COMPACT_ATOMS: atom_id res chain seq x y z
N MET A 1 -21.95 15.17 24.67
CA MET A 1 -20.53 15.02 24.32
C MET A 1 -20.33 13.58 23.92
N THR A 2 -20.50 13.30 22.63
CA THR A 2 -20.35 11.96 22.06
C THR A 2 -18.86 11.74 21.87
N GLN A 3 -18.32 10.66 22.42
CA GLN A 3 -16.92 10.29 22.23
C GLN A 3 -16.63 10.14 20.72
N PRO A 4 -15.46 10.57 20.23
CA PRO A 4 -15.06 10.29 18.87
C PRO A 4 -14.86 8.78 18.73
N ASP A 5 -15.57 8.21 17.76
CA ASP A 5 -15.49 6.82 17.35
C ASP A 5 -14.03 6.44 17.03
N GLN A 6 -13.45 5.55 17.83
CA GLN A 6 -12.09 5.02 17.67
C GLN A 6 -12.01 3.88 16.63
N SER A 7 -13.08 3.59 15.89
CA SER A 7 -13.20 2.36 15.09
C SER A 7 -13.24 2.55 13.57
N ASN A 8 -12.71 3.64 13.00
CA ASN A 8 -12.65 3.77 11.54
C ASN A 8 -11.37 3.12 10.95
N PRO A 9 -11.43 1.91 10.37
CA PRO A 9 -10.26 1.09 10.04
C PRO A 9 -9.69 1.39 8.65
N THR A 10 -10.26 2.38 7.98
CA THR A 10 -9.90 2.89 6.64
C THR A 10 -9.46 4.35 6.68
N ARG A 11 -9.11 4.87 7.87
CA ARG A 11 -8.86 6.30 8.06
C ARG A 11 -7.73 6.75 7.14
N ALA A 12 -8.08 7.60 6.18
CA ALA A 12 -7.13 8.29 5.33
C ALA A 12 -6.10 9.03 6.21
N TYR A 13 -4.90 9.19 5.70
CA TYR A 13 -3.92 10.05 6.34
C TYR A 13 -4.51 11.46 6.52
N ASP A 14 -4.34 12.04 7.71
CA ASP A 14 -4.86 13.36 8.06
C ASP A 14 -3.72 14.21 8.64
N PRO A 15 -3.27 15.25 7.93
CA PRO A 15 -2.18 16.11 8.38
C PRO A 15 -2.53 16.94 9.63
N ALA A 16 -3.82 17.03 10.01
CA ALA A 16 -4.24 17.75 11.21
C ALA A 16 -4.22 16.89 12.48
N GLN A 17 -3.97 15.58 12.37
CA GLN A 17 -3.89 14.66 13.50
C GLN A 17 -2.46 14.45 13.98
N SER A 18 -2.30 14.07 15.25
CA SER A 18 -0.99 13.66 15.76
C SER A 18 -0.62 12.26 15.26
N HIS A 19 0.62 12.11 14.80
CA HIS A 19 1.16 10.85 14.31
C HIS A 19 2.30 10.34 15.20
N ALA A 20 2.66 9.06 15.04
CA ALA A 20 3.72 8.41 15.80
C ALA A 20 5.13 8.70 15.24
N PHE A 21 5.23 9.62 14.28
CA PHE A 21 6.43 9.98 13.54
C PHE A 21 6.38 11.47 13.20
N PRO A 22 7.53 12.12 12.93
CA PRO A 22 7.56 13.50 12.44
C PRO A 22 6.99 13.58 11.02
N ASP A 23 5.91 14.34 10.84
CA ASP A 23 5.12 14.39 9.62
C ASP A 23 5.17 15.74 8.88
N GLY A 24 5.84 16.75 9.44
CA GLY A 24 5.92 18.09 8.83
C GLY A 24 6.42 18.06 7.39
N ARG A 25 7.54 17.38 7.12
CA ARG A 25 8.09 17.24 5.76
C ARG A 25 7.18 16.43 4.84
N LEU A 26 6.55 15.37 5.38
CA LEU A 26 5.57 14.58 4.64
C LEU A 26 4.39 15.47 4.18
N ASN A 27 3.89 16.33 5.06
CA ASN A 27 2.76 17.23 4.76
C ASN A 27 3.10 18.17 3.61
N ASP A 28 4.27 18.82 3.67
CA ASP A 28 4.74 19.73 2.61
C ASP A 28 4.90 19.00 1.26
N VAL A 29 5.47 17.78 1.27
CA VAL A 29 5.64 16.97 0.05
C VAL A 29 4.30 16.50 -0.50
N LEU A 30 3.37 16.05 0.34
CA LEU A 30 2.05 15.61 -0.12
C LEU A 30 1.23 16.76 -0.71
N GLU A 31 1.28 17.95 -0.11
CA GLU A 31 0.61 19.14 -0.67
C GLU A 31 1.10 19.41 -2.09
N TYR A 32 2.42 19.38 -2.32
CA TYR A 32 2.99 19.57 -3.66
C TYR A 32 2.60 18.46 -4.64
N VAL A 33 2.77 17.19 -4.25
CA VAL A 33 2.62 16.04 -5.16
C VAL A 33 1.17 15.77 -5.54
N LEU A 34 0.22 16.01 -4.63
CA LEU A 34 -1.20 15.78 -4.89
C LEU A 34 -1.80 16.79 -5.86
N ASP A 35 -1.23 18.00 -5.93
CA ASP A 35 -1.64 19.05 -6.86
C ASP A 35 -0.81 19.06 -8.16
N ASP A 36 0.13 18.13 -8.31
CA ASP A 36 1.00 18.06 -9.47
C ASP A 36 0.28 17.52 -10.73
N GLU A 37 0.26 18.34 -11.79
CA GLU A 37 -0.42 18.00 -13.05
C GLU A 37 0.19 16.76 -13.74
N ALA A 38 1.51 16.61 -13.69
CA ALA A 38 2.19 15.49 -14.36
C ALA A 38 1.94 14.17 -13.63
N VAL A 39 2.00 14.17 -12.30
CA VAL A 39 1.62 13.01 -11.47
C VAL A 39 0.17 12.63 -11.74
N THR A 40 -0.76 13.60 -11.70
CA THR A 40 -2.18 13.36 -12.00
C THR A 40 -2.39 12.76 -13.40
N ALA A 41 -1.64 13.23 -14.39
CA ALA A 41 -1.67 12.71 -15.75
C ALA A 41 -1.17 11.25 -15.83
N TYR A 42 -0.07 10.91 -15.13
CA TYR A 42 0.39 9.52 -15.03
C TYR A 42 -0.68 8.61 -14.40
N LEU A 43 -1.25 9.02 -13.26
CA LEU A 43 -2.26 8.21 -12.56
C LEU A 43 -3.54 8.00 -13.38
N THR A 44 -3.86 8.95 -14.26
CA THR A 44 -4.99 8.82 -15.20
C THR A 44 -4.62 7.92 -16.37
N ALA A 45 -3.45 8.13 -16.97
CA ALA A 45 -3.00 7.41 -18.17
C ALA A 45 -2.72 5.93 -17.89
N GLN A 46 -2.30 5.58 -16.67
CA GLN A 46 -1.84 4.24 -16.34
C GLN A 46 -2.94 3.17 -16.51
N ASN A 47 -4.22 3.54 -16.41
CA ASN A 47 -5.32 2.59 -16.59
C ASN A 47 -5.54 2.11 -18.03
N VAL A 48 -4.98 2.77 -19.04
CA VAL A 48 -5.23 2.40 -20.45
C VAL A 48 -4.72 0.99 -20.75
N ASN A 49 -3.53 0.63 -20.29
CA ASN A 49 -2.96 -0.70 -20.51
C ASN A 49 -3.64 -1.82 -19.69
N PRO A 50 -3.70 -1.77 -18.35
CA PRO A 50 -4.31 -2.81 -17.55
C PRO A 50 -5.82 -2.89 -17.80
N VAL A 51 -6.56 -1.78 -17.74
CA VAL A 51 -8.03 -1.77 -17.82
C VAL A 51 -8.51 -1.85 -19.26
N THR A 52 -8.24 -0.81 -20.07
CA THR A 52 -8.85 -0.69 -21.40
C THR A 52 -8.37 -1.75 -22.38
N ARG A 53 -7.06 -2.08 -22.36
CA ARG A 53 -6.47 -3.02 -23.33
C ARG A 53 -6.50 -4.47 -22.86
N LYS A 54 -6.19 -4.72 -21.58
CA LYS A 54 -6.09 -6.09 -21.03
C LYS A 54 -7.31 -6.52 -20.19
N GLY A 55 -8.23 -5.63 -19.83
CA GLY A 55 -9.43 -5.96 -19.06
C GLY A 55 -9.19 -6.29 -17.58
N TYR A 56 -8.07 -5.83 -17.02
CA TYR A 56 -7.77 -5.92 -15.58
C TYR A 56 -8.45 -4.78 -14.81
N ASN A 57 -8.34 -4.84 -13.48
CA ASN A 57 -8.90 -3.85 -12.58
C ASN A 57 -8.17 -2.50 -12.61
N ASP A 58 -8.82 -1.53 -11.97
CA ASP A 58 -8.30 -0.18 -11.74
C ASP A 58 -6.97 -0.20 -10.97
N HIS A 59 -5.95 0.37 -11.61
CA HIS A 59 -4.68 0.73 -11.00
C HIS A 59 -4.50 2.26 -10.97
N GLY A 60 -5.55 3.04 -11.23
CA GLY A 60 -5.50 4.51 -11.35
C GLY A 60 -5.49 5.24 -10.01
N ALA A 61 -5.87 6.51 -10.03
CA ALA A 61 -5.85 7.40 -8.87
C ALA A 61 -6.49 6.81 -7.60
N LYS A 62 -7.58 6.02 -7.72
CA LYS A 62 -8.24 5.44 -6.54
C LYS A 62 -7.41 4.35 -5.89
N HIS A 63 -6.79 3.48 -6.68
CA HIS A 63 -5.85 2.47 -6.18
C HIS A 63 -4.69 3.13 -5.43
N ILE A 64 -4.08 4.14 -6.05
CA ILE A 64 -2.95 4.86 -5.47
C ILE A 64 -3.31 5.58 -4.16
N GLU A 65 -4.49 6.21 -4.10
CA GLU A 65 -5.00 6.83 -2.87
C GLU A 65 -5.13 5.80 -1.73
N ILE A 66 -5.70 4.63 -2.02
CA ILE A 66 -5.88 3.55 -1.06
C ILE A 66 -4.53 3.01 -0.58
N VAL A 67 -3.61 2.68 -1.50
CA VAL A 67 -2.29 2.13 -1.18
C VAL A 67 -1.49 3.13 -0.35
N ARG A 68 -1.47 4.42 -0.72
CA ARG A 68 -0.79 5.45 0.06
C ARG A 68 -1.34 5.57 1.48
N ASN A 69 -2.67 5.60 1.63
CA ASN A 69 -3.29 5.68 2.96
C ASN A 69 -2.97 4.45 3.81
N ARG A 70 -3.01 3.25 3.22
CA ARG A 70 -2.66 2.01 3.92
C ARG A 70 -1.17 1.94 4.26
N ALA A 71 -0.29 2.41 3.37
CA ALA A 71 1.15 2.47 3.62
C ALA A 71 1.49 3.39 4.79
N LEU A 72 0.93 4.61 4.83
CA LEU A 72 1.13 5.54 5.94
C LEU A 72 0.52 5.03 7.24
N ARG A 73 -0.64 4.35 7.19
CA ARG A 73 -1.24 3.72 8.37
C ARG A 73 -0.40 2.57 8.90
N LEU A 74 0.11 1.72 8.01
CA LEU A 74 0.98 0.59 8.33
C LEU A 74 2.29 1.08 8.95
N TYR A 75 2.92 2.07 8.32
CA TYR A 75 4.08 2.77 8.87
C TYR A 75 3.80 3.32 10.28
N ALA A 76 2.67 4.01 10.48
CA ALA A 76 2.31 4.55 11.80
C ALA A 76 2.18 3.47 12.88
N LEU A 77 1.61 2.30 12.54
CA LEU A 77 1.44 1.17 13.47
C LEU A 77 2.78 0.53 13.81
N LEU A 78 3.62 0.27 12.81
CA LEU A 78 4.96 -0.28 12.99
C LEU A 78 5.84 0.64 13.86
N LYS A 79 5.78 1.96 13.63
CA LYS A 79 6.50 2.95 14.46
C LYS A 79 6.00 2.96 15.91
N ARG A 80 4.68 2.86 16.14
CA ARG A 80 4.14 2.71 17.51
C ARG A 80 4.63 1.44 18.19
N GLY A 81 4.73 0.34 17.44
CA GLY A 81 5.27 -0.94 17.92
C GLY A 81 6.80 -0.96 18.09
N GLY A 82 7.51 0.14 17.79
CA GLY A 82 8.96 0.21 17.94
C GLY A 82 9.76 -0.52 16.86
N VAL A 83 9.14 -0.83 15.72
CA VAL A 83 9.82 -1.46 14.59
C VAL A 83 10.81 -0.47 13.97
N PRO A 84 12.10 -0.84 13.80
CA PRO A 84 13.10 0.04 13.22
C PRO A 84 12.95 0.14 11.69
N PHE A 85 13.24 1.33 11.16
CA PHE A 85 13.29 1.62 9.74
C PHE A 85 14.71 2.02 9.35
N ASN A 86 15.17 1.52 8.21
CA ASN A 86 16.56 1.64 7.81
C ASN A 86 16.76 2.35 6.47
N GLY A 87 15.74 2.56 5.64
CA GLY A 87 15.88 3.27 4.37
C GLY A 87 16.42 4.70 4.56
N ALA A 88 15.83 5.48 5.47
CA ALA A 88 16.38 6.79 5.82
C ALA A 88 17.70 6.68 6.60
N THR A 89 17.72 5.87 7.67
CA THR A 89 18.83 5.83 8.63
C THR A 89 20.15 5.34 8.00
N ASP A 90 20.12 4.34 7.13
CA ASP A 90 21.33 3.80 6.47
C ASP A 90 21.96 4.81 5.50
N GLN A 91 21.17 5.77 4.99
CA GLN A 91 21.63 6.89 4.16
C GLN A 91 22.13 8.09 4.98
N GLY A 92 21.99 8.05 6.31
CA GLY A 92 22.26 9.19 7.19
C GLY A 92 21.21 10.30 7.12
N LEU A 93 20.00 9.98 6.63
CA LEU A 93 18.85 10.89 6.63
C LEU A 93 18.16 10.90 8.01
N SER A 94 17.22 11.82 8.17
CA SER A 94 16.43 11.93 9.40
C SER A 94 15.22 11.00 9.37
N GLU A 95 14.67 10.66 10.55
CA GLU A 95 13.40 9.91 10.64
C GLU A 95 12.24 10.60 9.90
N ALA A 96 12.27 11.93 9.75
CA ALA A 96 11.27 12.68 8.99
C ALA A 96 11.30 12.39 7.47
N ASP A 97 12.30 11.65 6.98
CA ASP A 97 12.42 11.21 5.59
C ASP A 97 11.77 9.84 5.34
N GLU A 98 11.65 9.00 6.38
CA GLU A 98 10.95 7.70 6.30
C GLU A 98 9.52 7.83 5.73
N PRO A 99 8.63 8.69 6.27
CA PRO A 99 7.28 8.83 5.72
C PRO A 99 7.26 9.43 4.31
N VAL A 100 8.25 10.26 3.94
CA VAL A 100 8.37 10.84 2.60
C VAL A 100 8.69 9.73 1.58
N ILE A 101 9.63 8.85 1.91
CA ILE A 101 9.97 7.68 1.09
C ILE A 101 8.71 6.83 0.87
N VAL A 102 8.00 6.50 1.95
CA VAL A 102 6.77 5.70 1.91
C VAL A 102 5.70 6.37 1.03
N ALA A 103 5.44 7.66 1.22
CA ALA A 103 4.39 8.36 0.49
C ALA A 103 4.69 8.52 -1.01
N LEU A 104 5.93 8.87 -1.36
CA LEU A 104 6.34 9.01 -2.76
C LEU A 104 6.35 7.65 -3.47
N ALA A 105 6.88 6.61 -2.82
CA ALA A 105 6.89 5.27 -3.40
C ALA A 105 5.47 4.75 -3.61
N ALA A 106 4.58 4.87 -2.61
CA ALA A 106 3.18 4.47 -2.76
C ALA A 106 2.47 5.24 -3.89
N THR A 107 2.80 6.51 -4.08
CA THR A 107 2.18 7.35 -5.10
C THR A 107 2.63 6.99 -6.52
N LEU A 108 3.89 6.58 -6.68
CA LEU A 108 4.52 6.39 -7.99
C LEU A 108 4.73 4.92 -8.39
N HIS A 109 4.44 3.95 -7.52
CA HIS A 109 4.85 2.55 -7.73
C HIS A 109 4.33 1.89 -9.02
N ASP A 110 3.17 2.33 -9.50
CA ASP A 110 2.45 1.71 -10.62
C ASP A 110 2.53 2.49 -11.93
N ILE A 111 3.19 3.66 -11.97
CA ILE A 111 3.15 4.56 -13.14
C ILE A 111 3.74 3.92 -14.41
N GLY A 112 4.57 2.88 -14.29
CA GLY A 112 5.06 2.05 -15.38
C GLY A 112 3.94 1.37 -16.19
N HIS A 113 2.73 1.27 -15.65
CA HIS A 113 1.55 0.84 -16.38
C HIS A 113 1.23 1.73 -17.59
N VAL A 114 1.72 2.98 -17.69
CA VAL A 114 1.61 3.76 -18.94
C VAL A 114 2.39 3.15 -20.10
N VAL A 115 3.46 2.39 -19.81
CA VAL A 115 4.28 1.69 -20.80
C VAL A 115 3.67 0.31 -21.08
N HIS A 116 3.57 -0.52 -20.04
CA HIS A 116 3.04 -1.86 -20.16
C HIS A 116 2.55 -2.42 -18.82
N ARG A 117 1.68 -3.43 -18.87
CA ARG A 117 1.20 -4.10 -17.65
C ARG A 117 2.25 -5.03 -17.04
N ASP A 118 2.88 -5.81 -17.91
CA ASP A 118 3.93 -6.75 -17.52
C ASP A 118 5.22 -5.95 -17.31
N ASP A 119 6.00 -6.33 -16.29
CA ASP A 119 7.22 -5.63 -15.87
C ASP A 119 7.01 -4.14 -15.50
N HIS A 120 5.80 -3.75 -15.13
CA HIS A 120 5.46 -2.36 -14.78
C HIS A 120 6.32 -1.81 -13.63
N ALA A 121 6.75 -2.65 -12.68
CA ALA A 121 7.67 -2.24 -11.63
C ALA A 121 8.98 -1.70 -12.23
N TYR A 122 9.57 -2.39 -13.21
CA TYR A 122 10.79 -1.95 -13.90
C TYR A 122 10.56 -0.72 -14.77
N TYR A 123 9.41 -0.63 -15.45
CA TYR A 123 9.05 0.57 -16.23
C TYR A 123 8.75 1.79 -15.35
N SER A 124 8.32 1.58 -14.10
CA SER A 124 8.08 2.66 -13.15
C SER A 124 9.36 3.35 -12.74
N ILE A 125 10.50 2.64 -12.69
CA ILE A 125 11.79 3.22 -12.25
C ILE A 125 12.24 4.43 -13.07
N PRO A 126 12.39 4.36 -14.42
CA PRO A 126 12.81 5.54 -15.19
C PRO A 126 11.78 6.67 -15.15
N LEU A 127 10.48 6.36 -15.17
CA LEU A 127 9.43 7.38 -15.10
C LEU A 127 9.40 8.10 -13.75
N ALA A 128 9.52 7.33 -12.67
CA ALA A 128 9.56 7.86 -11.31
C ALA A 128 10.85 8.64 -11.08
N ALA A 129 11.98 8.20 -11.65
CA ALA A 129 13.23 8.92 -11.57
C ALA A 129 13.12 10.35 -12.16
N ASP A 130 12.49 10.50 -13.32
CA ASP A 130 12.26 11.81 -13.96
C ASP A 130 11.30 12.69 -13.13
N VAL A 131 10.25 12.09 -12.57
CA VAL A 131 9.30 12.79 -11.70
C VAL A 131 9.98 13.26 -10.41
N LEU A 132 10.80 12.41 -9.78
CA LEU A 132 11.51 12.71 -8.55
C LEU A 132 12.60 13.77 -8.74
N ASP A 133 13.29 13.79 -9.89
CA ASP A 133 14.29 14.83 -10.20
C ASP A 133 13.69 16.23 -10.28
N ARG A 134 12.38 16.33 -10.51
CA ARG A 134 11.65 17.60 -10.50
C ARG A 134 11.10 17.96 -9.11
N ILE A 135 10.66 16.98 -8.33
CA ILE A 135 9.98 17.21 -7.03
C ILE A 135 10.99 17.40 -5.90
N LEU A 136 11.99 16.52 -5.78
CA LEU A 136 12.88 16.50 -4.61
C LEU A 136 13.71 17.77 -4.38
N PRO A 137 14.17 18.50 -5.42
CA PRO A 137 14.90 19.76 -5.22
C PRO A 137 14.13 20.87 -4.49
N GLU A 138 12.80 20.78 -4.43
CA GLU A 138 11.97 21.75 -3.68
C GLU A 138 12.09 21.55 -2.15
N PHE A 139 12.56 20.38 -1.70
CA PHE A 139 12.58 19.98 -0.28
C PHE A 139 13.96 19.60 0.24
N TYR A 140 14.89 19.26 -0.66
CA TYR A 140 16.18 18.67 -0.31
C TYR A 140 17.34 19.31 -1.07
N ASP A 141 18.48 19.43 -0.38
CA ASP A 141 19.75 19.69 -1.03
C ASP A 141 20.14 18.52 -1.96
N PRO A 142 21.01 18.74 -2.97
CA PRO A 142 21.30 17.72 -3.99
C PRO A 142 21.74 16.35 -3.44
N ALA A 143 22.50 16.33 -2.34
CA ALA A 143 22.96 15.08 -1.73
C ALA A 143 21.80 14.28 -1.12
N ASP A 144 20.91 14.94 -0.37
CA ASP A 144 19.78 14.28 0.28
C ASP A 144 18.68 13.92 -0.73
N ALA A 145 18.50 14.74 -1.77
CA ALA A 145 17.61 14.41 -2.89
C ALA A 145 18.01 13.07 -3.55
N VAL A 146 19.30 12.84 -3.80
CA VAL A 146 19.78 11.57 -4.37
C VAL A 146 19.52 10.39 -3.42
N ARG A 147 19.71 10.58 -2.11
CA ARG A 147 19.48 9.53 -1.10
C ARG A 147 17.99 9.15 -1.03
N VAL A 148 17.11 10.14 -0.87
CA VAL A 148 15.66 9.91 -0.84
C VAL A 148 15.18 9.29 -2.15
N LYS A 149 15.67 9.78 -3.30
CA LYS A 149 15.35 9.20 -4.62
C LYS A 149 15.71 7.71 -4.67
N GLY A 150 16.91 7.34 -4.20
CA GLY A 150 17.36 5.94 -4.17
C GLY A 150 16.39 5.04 -3.41
N GLU A 151 15.99 5.46 -2.20
CA GLU A 151 15.08 4.70 -1.36
C GLU A 151 13.65 4.62 -1.93
N VAL A 152 13.16 5.70 -2.53
CA VAL A 152 11.86 5.70 -3.21
C VAL A 152 11.86 4.73 -4.38
N LEU A 153 12.89 4.77 -5.24
CA LEU A 153 12.99 3.88 -6.41
C LEU A 153 13.16 2.41 -5.98
N HIS A 154 13.92 2.15 -4.92
CA HIS A 154 14.05 0.81 -4.35
C HIS A 154 12.71 0.28 -3.83
N ALA A 155 11.95 1.09 -3.10
CA ALA A 155 10.62 0.72 -2.61
C ALA A 155 9.63 0.51 -3.76
N ILE A 156 9.69 1.33 -4.83
CA ILE A 156 8.92 1.12 -6.06
C ILE A 156 9.30 -0.21 -6.69
N LEU A 157 10.58 -0.54 -6.87
CA LEU A 157 10.97 -1.81 -7.47
C LEU A 157 10.46 -3.00 -6.64
N CYS A 158 10.61 -2.90 -5.32
CA CYS A 158 10.28 -3.95 -4.38
C CYS A 158 8.77 -4.08 -4.08
N HIS A 159 7.90 -3.23 -4.62
CA HIS A 159 6.47 -3.45 -4.43
C HIS A 159 6.01 -4.76 -5.09
N HIS A 160 6.68 -5.21 -6.16
CA HIS A 160 6.41 -6.48 -6.82
C HIS A 160 7.09 -7.66 -6.10
N THR A 161 6.52 -8.87 -6.20
CA THR A 161 6.97 -10.05 -5.43
C THR A 161 8.29 -10.66 -5.91
N GLU A 162 8.71 -10.40 -7.15
CA GLU A 162 9.93 -10.96 -7.73
C GLU A 162 11.20 -10.46 -7.03
N GLU A 163 11.20 -9.22 -6.54
CA GLU A 163 12.35 -8.62 -5.88
C GLU A 163 12.29 -8.87 -4.37
N THR A 164 13.39 -8.67 -3.63
CA THR A 164 13.38 -8.78 -2.16
C THR A 164 13.58 -7.40 -1.54
N PRO A 165 12.70 -6.91 -0.65
CA PRO A 165 12.87 -5.62 0.02
C PRO A 165 14.12 -5.68 0.90
N LEU A 166 14.95 -4.66 0.77
CA LEU A 166 16.15 -4.46 1.60
C LEU A 166 15.94 -3.40 2.70
N THR A 167 14.77 -2.76 2.70
CA THR A 167 14.39 -1.74 3.68
C THR A 167 12.99 -1.98 4.19
N THR A 168 12.75 -1.61 5.45
CA THR A 168 11.41 -1.70 6.06
C THR A 168 10.39 -0.86 5.29
N GLU A 169 10.78 0.31 4.76
CA GLU A 169 9.97 1.16 3.89
C GLU A 169 9.49 0.41 2.64
N ALA A 170 10.39 -0.30 1.96
CA ALA A 170 10.04 -1.12 0.81
C ALA A 170 9.09 -2.28 1.17
N GLY A 171 9.27 -2.88 2.36
CA GLY A 171 8.34 -3.86 2.92
C GLY A 171 6.94 -3.30 3.13
N VAL A 172 6.84 -2.07 3.68
CA VAL A 172 5.57 -1.35 3.86
C VAL A 172 4.85 -1.16 2.52
N ILE A 173 5.55 -0.73 1.47
CA ILE A 173 4.93 -0.53 0.14
C ILE A 173 4.41 -1.84 -0.42
N ARG A 174 5.20 -2.91 -0.35
CA ARG A 174 4.81 -4.25 -0.81
C ARG A 174 3.54 -4.73 -0.14
N VAL A 175 3.48 -4.68 1.19
CA VAL A 175 2.30 -5.15 1.94
C VAL A 175 1.10 -4.23 1.68
N ALA A 176 1.30 -2.90 1.67
CA ALA A 176 0.23 -1.94 1.43
C ALA A 176 -0.44 -2.11 0.07
N ASP A 177 0.33 -2.42 -0.98
CA ASP A 177 -0.18 -2.80 -2.30
C ASP A 177 -1.08 -4.04 -2.23
N GLY A 178 -0.64 -5.08 -1.52
CA GLY A 178 -1.39 -6.31 -1.32
C GLY A 178 -2.70 -6.13 -0.55
N LEU A 179 -2.83 -5.09 0.26
CA LEU A 179 -4.05 -4.84 1.04
C LEU A 179 -5.22 -4.29 0.20
N ASP A 180 -5.01 -3.79 -1.03
CA ASP A 180 -6.10 -3.39 -1.96
C ASP A 180 -6.83 -4.57 -2.59
N MET A 181 -7.55 -5.31 -1.75
CA MET A 181 -8.22 -6.56 -2.10
C MET A 181 -9.70 -6.63 -1.73
N GLU A 182 -10.30 -5.54 -1.24
CA GLU A 182 -11.75 -5.46 -0.97
C GLU A 182 -12.57 -5.67 -2.26
N HIS A 183 -13.81 -6.15 -2.12
CA HIS A 183 -14.69 -6.41 -3.25
C HIS A 183 -14.84 -5.17 -4.15
N GLY A 184 -14.70 -5.37 -5.46
CA GLY A 184 -14.67 -4.29 -6.45
C GLY A 184 -13.29 -3.69 -6.69
N ARG A 185 -12.28 -4.11 -5.90
CA ARG A 185 -10.86 -3.75 -6.05
C ARG A 185 -10.00 -4.94 -6.50
N SER A 186 -10.40 -6.14 -6.13
CA SER A 186 -9.67 -7.40 -6.28
C SER A 186 -9.32 -7.80 -7.73
N ARG A 187 -8.02 -7.86 -8.03
CA ARG A 187 -7.38 -8.06 -9.35
C ARG A 187 -7.94 -9.26 -10.14
N LEU A 188 -8.89 -9.02 -11.05
CA LEU A 188 -9.40 -10.07 -11.93
C LEU A 188 -8.60 -10.11 -13.25
N PRO A 189 -8.10 -11.27 -13.69
CA PRO A 189 -8.10 -11.60 -15.10
C PRO A 189 -9.57 -11.73 -15.51
N TYR A 190 -10.03 -10.94 -16.47
CA TYR A 190 -11.34 -11.14 -17.07
C TYR A 190 -11.34 -12.47 -17.87
N GLU A 191 -11.46 -13.60 -17.18
CA GLU A 191 -11.88 -14.84 -17.82
C GLU A 191 -13.32 -14.63 -18.27
N ARG A 192 -13.51 -14.36 -19.56
CA ARG A 192 -14.83 -14.26 -20.19
C ARG A 192 -15.68 -15.47 -19.79
N GLY A 193 -16.54 -15.32 -18.78
CA GLY A 193 -17.52 -16.32 -18.35
C GLY A 193 -17.06 -17.38 -17.33
N GLY A 194 -15.91 -17.23 -16.68
CA GLY A 194 -15.43 -18.20 -15.69
C GLY A 194 -16.08 -18.06 -14.31
N ARG A 195 -16.85 -19.05 -13.86
CA ARG A 195 -17.24 -19.21 -12.44
C ARG A 195 -16.09 -19.85 -11.63
N GLY A 196 -14.88 -19.31 -11.76
CA GLY A 196 -13.67 -19.84 -11.14
C GLY A 196 -13.45 -19.35 -9.71
N ILE A 197 -12.54 -19.99 -8.98
CA ILE A 197 -12.17 -19.60 -7.60
C ILE A 197 -11.65 -18.16 -7.52
N ASN A 198 -10.98 -17.67 -8.57
CA ASN A 198 -10.50 -16.30 -8.67
C ASN A 198 -11.64 -15.29 -8.64
N THR A 199 -12.76 -15.57 -9.33
CA THR A 199 -13.93 -14.69 -9.36
C THR A 199 -14.74 -14.74 -8.08
N LEU A 200 -14.84 -15.90 -7.44
CA LEU A 200 -15.56 -16.01 -6.17
C LEU A 200 -14.78 -15.34 -5.03
N SER A 201 -13.46 -15.58 -4.96
CA SER A 201 -12.60 -15.05 -3.91
C SER A 201 -12.44 -13.53 -3.98
N SER A 202 -12.41 -12.96 -5.19
CA SER A 202 -12.35 -11.51 -5.43
C SER A 202 -13.63 -10.76 -5.02
N GLN A 203 -14.71 -11.50 -4.70
CA GLN A 203 -15.95 -10.93 -4.19
C GLN A 203 -16.19 -11.24 -2.71
N ALA A 204 -15.32 -12.03 -2.10
CA ALA A 204 -15.53 -12.53 -0.76
C ALA A 204 -15.05 -11.56 0.33
N ILE A 205 -14.09 -10.67 0.06
CA ILE A 205 -13.57 -9.73 1.05
C ILE A 205 -14.44 -8.47 1.07
N SER A 206 -15.11 -8.19 2.19
CA SER A 206 -15.93 -6.99 2.36
C SER A 206 -15.14 -5.81 2.92
N ARG A 207 -14.14 -6.07 3.75
CA ARG A 207 -13.38 -5.02 4.43
C ARG A 207 -11.99 -5.50 4.82
N VAL A 208 -11.00 -4.61 4.71
CA VAL A 208 -9.65 -4.79 5.24
C VAL A 208 -9.34 -3.65 6.20
N ALA A 209 -8.99 -4.00 7.44
CA ALA A 209 -8.76 -3.08 8.55
C ALA A 209 -7.32 -3.20 9.08
N LEU A 210 -6.65 -2.06 9.27
CA LEU A 210 -5.33 -1.98 9.91
C LEU A 210 -5.44 -1.44 11.33
N GLN A 211 -5.20 -2.32 12.30
CA GLN A 211 -5.33 -2.06 13.72
C GLN A 211 -4.01 -2.32 14.45
N GLU A 212 -3.91 -1.79 15.66
CA GLU A 212 -2.83 -2.15 16.58
C GLU A 212 -3.09 -3.55 17.12
N GLY A 213 -2.08 -4.40 17.11
CA GLY A 213 -2.18 -5.77 17.61
C GLY A 213 -1.62 -5.91 19.02
N ASP A 214 -2.08 -6.94 19.74
CA ASP A 214 -1.58 -7.26 21.08
C ASP A 214 -0.27 -8.08 21.01
N ASP A 215 -0.21 -9.08 20.12
CA ASP A 215 0.92 -10.01 19.97
C ASP A 215 1.93 -9.57 18.90
N ALA A 216 1.52 -8.69 17.98
CA ALA A 216 2.34 -8.12 16.93
C ALA A 216 1.98 -6.64 16.73
N PRO A 217 2.92 -5.76 16.33
CA PRO A 217 2.64 -4.33 16.12
C PRO A 217 1.40 -4.03 15.26
N VAL A 218 1.13 -4.87 14.26
CA VAL A 218 0.05 -4.66 13.29
C VAL A 218 -0.89 -5.87 13.29
N LEU A 219 -2.19 -5.61 13.45
CA LEU A 219 -3.26 -6.56 13.16
C LEU A 219 -3.96 -6.15 11.86
N VAL A 220 -3.90 -7.03 10.85
CA VAL A 220 -4.70 -6.97 9.63
C VAL A 220 -5.95 -7.80 9.85
N GLU A 221 -7.09 -7.14 10.01
CA GLU A 221 -8.38 -7.80 10.14
C GLU A 221 -9.12 -7.78 8.79
N ILE A 222 -9.51 -8.96 8.31
CA ILE A 222 -10.13 -9.17 7.00
C ILE A 222 -11.54 -9.73 7.21
N GLU A 223 -12.54 -8.89 6.98
CA GLU A 223 -13.93 -9.31 7.01
C GLU A 223 -14.30 -9.97 5.67
N MET A 224 -14.87 -11.17 5.74
CA MET A 224 -15.24 -11.97 4.58
C MET A 224 -16.71 -12.38 4.63
N GLN A 225 -17.33 -12.42 3.46
CA GLN A 225 -18.70 -12.90 3.26
C GLN A 225 -18.76 -14.43 3.10
N ASN A 226 -17.66 -15.06 2.73
CA ASN A 226 -17.54 -16.51 2.61
C ASN A 226 -16.06 -16.96 2.59
N ALA A 227 -15.85 -18.26 2.80
CA ALA A 227 -14.51 -18.85 2.91
C ALA A 227 -13.64 -18.75 1.63
N ALA A 228 -14.21 -18.41 0.46
CA ALA A 228 -13.40 -18.23 -0.74
C ALA A 228 -12.42 -17.06 -0.60
N GLY A 229 -12.69 -16.09 0.28
CA GLY A 229 -11.78 -14.96 0.54
C GLY A 229 -10.41 -15.38 1.04
N VAL A 230 -10.29 -16.53 1.71
CA VAL A 230 -9.01 -17.09 2.17
C VAL A 230 -8.04 -17.26 0.99
N TYR A 231 -8.54 -17.59 -0.20
CA TYR A 231 -7.71 -17.70 -1.40
C TYR A 231 -7.06 -16.37 -1.82
N GLN A 232 -7.74 -15.22 -1.65
CA GLN A 232 -7.13 -13.90 -1.89
C GLN A 232 -6.09 -13.59 -0.82
N VAL A 233 -6.37 -13.91 0.43
CA VAL A 233 -5.41 -13.70 1.52
C VAL A 233 -4.12 -14.50 1.26
N ASP A 234 -4.25 -15.78 0.92
CA ASP A 234 -3.10 -16.65 0.71
C ASP A 234 -2.30 -16.28 -0.56
N ASN A 235 -2.95 -16.08 -1.71
CA ASN A 235 -2.25 -15.88 -2.99
C ASN A 235 -1.89 -14.42 -3.30
N LEU A 236 -2.34 -13.45 -2.49
CA LEU A 236 -1.97 -12.05 -2.69
C LEU A 236 -1.30 -11.47 -1.45
N LEU A 237 -1.99 -11.45 -0.31
CA LEU A 237 -1.46 -10.76 0.86
C LEU A 237 -0.30 -11.53 1.51
N LYS A 238 -0.44 -12.85 1.72
CA LYS A 238 0.65 -13.65 2.29
C LYS A 238 1.87 -13.71 1.39
N GLU A 239 1.69 -13.80 0.07
CA GLU A 239 2.81 -13.72 -0.88
C GLU A 239 3.55 -12.38 -0.80
N LYS A 240 2.81 -11.26 -0.63
CA LYS A 240 3.39 -9.92 -0.44
C LYS A 240 4.03 -9.75 0.93
N LEU A 241 3.48 -10.37 1.97
CA LEU A 241 4.02 -10.31 3.33
C LEU A 241 5.29 -11.15 3.48
N HIS A 242 5.35 -12.29 2.80
CA HIS A 242 6.49 -13.19 2.89
C HIS A 242 7.78 -12.52 2.44
N ARG A 243 8.82 -12.61 3.29
CA ARG A 243 10.14 -11.97 3.07
C ARG A 243 10.05 -10.46 2.78
N SER A 244 9.01 -9.79 3.27
CA SER A 244 8.84 -8.34 3.13
C SER A 244 9.77 -7.52 4.04
N GLY A 245 10.34 -8.16 5.07
CA GLY A 245 11.05 -7.47 6.15
C GLY A 245 10.16 -7.07 7.33
N ILE A 246 8.83 -7.19 7.19
CA ILE A 246 7.84 -6.92 8.25
C ILE A 246 6.91 -8.12 8.50
N GLU A 247 7.32 -9.32 8.06
CA GLU A 247 6.52 -10.55 8.15
C GLU A 247 6.16 -10.91 9.59
N ASP A 248 7.14 -10.81 10.49
CA ASP A 248 6.97 -11.12 11.91
C ASP A 248 6.23 -10.02 12.70
N ASP A 249 6.07 -8.83 12.11
CA ASP A 249 5.43 -7.66 12.74
C ASP A 249 3.93 -7.54 12.42
N VAL A 250 3.42 -8.39 11.52
CA VAL A 250 2.06 -8.31 10.98
C VAL A 250 1.30 -9.61 11.23
N ARG A 251 0.21 -9.52 11.98
CA ARG A 251 -0.74 -10.62 12.18
C ARG A 251 -1.95 -10.47 11.28
N ILE A 252 -2.38 -11.56 10.63
CA ILE A 252 -3.58 -11.57 9.78
C ILE A 252 -4.67 -12.40 10.47
N VAL A 253 -5.85 -11.79 10.61
CA VAL A 253 -7.04 -12.45 11.15
C VAL A 253 -8.20 -12.31 10.16
N ALA A 254 -8.84 -13.43 9.88
CA ALA A 254 -10.05 -13.52 9.09
C ALA A 254 -11.30 -13.56 9.99
N LEU A 255 -12.28 -12.73 9.69
CA LEU A 255 -13.62 -12.75 10.30
C LEU A 255 -14.63 -13.20 9.25
N ASN A 256 -15.31 -14.31 9.48
CA ASN A 256 -16.36 -14.80 8.58
C ASN A 256 -17.75 -14.38 9.08
N SER A 257 -18.43 -13.55 8.29
CA SER A 257 -19.76 -13.04 8.60
C SER A 257 -20.80 -13.90 7.88
N THR A 258 -21.27 -14.96 8.51
CA THR A 258 -22.44 -15.70 8.01
C THR A 258 -23.73 -14.97 8.44
N GLY A 259 -24.51 -14.41 7.51
CA GLY A 259 -25.87 -13.89 7.79
C GLY A 259 -26.88 -15.05 7.95
N GLU A 260 -27.97 -15.02 8.72
CA GLU A 260 -28.75 -13.98 9.44
C GLU A 260 -29.21 -14.55 10.81
N GLY A 261 -29.21 -13.74 11.89
CA GLY A 261 -29.73 -14.11 13.23
C GLY A 261 -28.71 -14.81 14.14
N ASP A 262 -28.28 -14.13 15.22
CA ASP A 262 -27.16 -14.52 16.11
C ASP A 262 -25.91 -14.94 15.32
N ALA A 263 -25.27 -13.96 14.68
CA ALA A 263 -24.08 -14.16 13.85
C ALA A 263 -22.94 -14.78 14.66
N LEU A 264 -22.67 -16.06 14.42
CA LEU A 264 -21.38 -16.67 14.74
C LEU A 264 -20.32 -16.03 13.85
N VAL A 265 -19.58 -15.07 14.41
CA VAL A 265 -18.34 -14.58 13.81
C VAL A 265 -17.27 -15.62 14.10
N GLU A 266 -16.92 -16.41 13.09
CA GLU A 266 -15.78 -17.32 13.19
C GLU A 266 -14.51 -16.50 12.97
N ARG A 267 -13.66 -16.41 14.01
CA ARG A 267 -12.35 -15.77 13.96
C ARG A 267 -11.31 -16.84 13.65
N ILE A 268 -10.67 -16.72 12.49
CA ILE A 268 -9.67 -17.65 12.01
C ILE A 268 -8.35 -16.90 11.90
N GLU A 269 -7.32 -17.42 12.55
CA GLU A 269 -5.96 -16.96 12.38
C GLU A 269 -5.36 -17.58 11.13
N LEU A 270 -4.77 -16.75 10.26
CA LEU A 270 -4.24 -17.19 8.96
C LEU A 270 -2.72 -17.20 8.94
#